data_AF-X1BEW6-F1
#
_entry.id   AF-X1BEW6-F1
#
_cell.length_a   1.000
_cell.length_b   1.000
_cell.length_c   1.000
_cell.angle_alpha   90.00
_cell.angle_beta   90.00
_cell.angle_gamma   90.00
#
_symmetry.space_group_name_H-M   'P 1'
#
loop_
_entity.id
_entity.type
_entity.pdbx_description
1 polymer ?
#
loop_
_entity_poly.entity_id
_entity_poly.type
_entity_poly.pdbx_seq_one_letter_code
_entity_poly.pdbx_strand_id
1 'polypeptide(L)'
;MKSFEEKIEQLAELILDSKNIVALTGAGMSTESGIADFRSPGTGLWEKVDPYEFASIHSYVGNPAKNLEFMLEIGKAIFKARPNKGHKALTKLQRLGKLKGVLTQNIDGLHLKAKTKNIV
;
A
#
# COMPACT_ATOMS: atom_id res chain seq x y z
N MET A 1 2.49 -29.45 -3.11
CA MET A 1 2.62 -27.98 -3.03
C MET A 1 2.44 -27.61 -1.56
N LYS A 2 3.26 -26.73 -0.98
CA LYS A 2 3.14 -26.39 0.45
C LYS A 2 1.76 -25.79 0.77
N SER A 3 1.20 -26.13 1.93
CA SER A 3 -0.01 -25.50 2.49
C SER A 3 0.21 -24.02 2.77
N PHE A 4 -0.85 -23.29 3.11
CA PHE A 4 -0.73 -21.88 3.45
C PHE A 4 0.03 -21.69 4.78
N GLU A 5 -0.28 -22.52 5.77
CA GLU A 5 0.35 -22.55 7.08
C GLU A 5 1.86 -22.87 6.96
N GLU A 6 2.22 -23.87 6.16
CA GLU A 6 3.63 -24.24 5.91
C GLU A 6 4.41 -23.10 5.24
N LYS A 7 3.75 -22.29 4.39
CA LYS A 7 4.38 -21.12 3.77
C LYS A 7 4.57 -19.99 4.79
N ILE A 8 3.64 -19.81 5.73
CA ILE A 8 3.76 -18.82 6.80
C ILE A 8 4.92 -19.18 7.73
N GLU A 9 5.02 -20.45 8.13
CA GLU A 9 6.12 -20.93 8.98
C GLU A 9 7.48 -20.73 8.29
N GLN A 10 7.58 -21.12 7.02
CA GLN A 10 8.79 -20.90 6.23
C GLN A 10 9.15 -19.40 6.14
N LEU A 11 8.17 -18.51 5.93
CA LEU A 11 8.43 -17.08 5.91
C LEU A 11 8.92 -16.57 7.28
N ALA A 12 8.36 -17.09 8.38
CA ALA A 12 8.78 -16.73 9.72
C ALA A 12 10.25 -17.12 9.98
N GLU A 13 10.66 -18.33 9.57
CA GLU A 13 12.06 -18.78 9.65
C GLU A 13 12.99 -17.86 8.85
N LEU A 14 12.63 -17.56 7.59
CA LEU A 14 13.42 -16.66 6.75
C LEU A 14 13.57 -15.25 7.37
N ILE A 15 12.52 -14.75 8.02
CA ILE A 15 12.57 -13.47 8.75
C ILE A 15 13.50 -13.56 9.96
N LEU A 16 13.48 -14.68 10.69
CA LEU A 16 14.34 -14.87 11.86
C LEU A 16 15.82 -14.97 11.49
N ASP A 17 16.15 -15.64 10.39
CA ASP A 17 17.54 -15.79 9.93
C ASP A 17 18.09 -14.53 9.25
N SER A 18 17.21 -13.72 8.66
CA SER A 18 17.60 -12.51 7.95
C SER A 18 18.04 -11.37 8.90
N LYS A 19 19.10 -10.67 8.49
CA LYS A 19 19.63 -9.48 9.19
C LYS A 19 19.26 -8.16 8.52
N ASN A 20 18.86 -8.17 7.25
CA ASN A 20 18.62 -6.99 6.42
C ASN A 20 17.35 -7.14 5.57
N ILE A 21 16.18 -7.05 6.19
CA ILE A 21 14.91 -7.16 5.46
C ILE A 21 14.46 -5.79 4.99
N VAL A 22 13.96 -5.72 3.75
CA VAL A 22 13.22 -4.58 3.21
C VAL A 22 11.88 -5.10 2.67
N ALA A 23 10.80 -4.34 2.90
CA ALA A 23 9.48 -4.69 2.35
C ALA A 23 9.16 -3.78 1.16
N LEU A 24 8.79 -4.38 0.02
CA LEU A 24 8.21 -3.66 -1.12
C LEU A 24 6.69 -3.77 -1.03
N THR A 25 5.99 -2.64 -1.06
CA THR A 25 4.52 -2.59 -0.89
C THR A 25 3.85 -1.81 -2.02
N GLY A 26 2.63 -2.23 -2.36
CA GLY A 26 1.75 -1.55 -3.32
C GLY A 26 0.32 -1.48 -2.80
N ALA A 27 -0.63 -1.14 -3.68
CA ALA A 27 -2.00 -0.79 -3.29
C ALA A 27 -2.73 -1.89 -2.50
N GLY A 28 -2.42 -3.17 -2.77
CA GLY A 28 -2.94 -4.32 -2.02
C GLY A 28 -2.68 -4.26 -0.51
N MET A 29 -1.63 -3.55 -0.07
CA MET A 29 -1.36 -3.33 1.36
C MET A 29 -2.46 -2.52 2.05
N SER A 30 -3.18 -1.69 1.30
CA SER A 30 -4.13 -0.69 1.80
C SER A 30 -5.60 -1.04 1.55
N THR A 31 -5.88 -2.15 0.86
CA THR A 31 -7.25 -2.60 0.56
C THR A 31 -8.05 -2.91 1.82
N GLU A 32 -7.45 -3.62 2.79
CA GLU A 32 -8.06 -3.87 4.11
C GLU A 32 -8.28 -2.58 4.94
N SER A 33 -7.68 -1.46 4.53
CA SER A 33 -7.90 -0.15 5.15
C SER A 33 -9.02 0.65 4.48
N GLY A 34 -9.76 0.04 3.54
CA GLY A 34 -10.88 0.65 2.83
C GLY A 34 -10.48 1.52 1.64
N ILE A 35 -9.21 1.46 1.22
CA ILE A 35 -8.73 2.15 0.02
C ILE A 35 -8.75 1.14 -1.13
N ALA A 36 -9.60 1.36 -2.12
CA ALA A 36 -9.63 0.51 -3.31
C ALA A 36 -8.26 0.53 -3.99
N ASP A 37 -7.80 -0.63 -4.45
CA ASP A 37 -6.66 -0.66 -5.34
C ASP A 37 -7.08 -0.25 -6.77
N PHE A 38 -6.12 -0.29 -7.67
CA PHE A 38 -6.33 0.14 -9.03
C PHE A 38 -6.94 -0.93 -9.95
N ARG A 39 -6.70 -2.22 -9.69
CA ARG A 39 -6.83 -3.29 -10.71
C ARG A 39 -7.60 -4.53 -10.26
N SER A 40 -7.95 -4.67 -8.98
CA SER A 40 -8.65 -5.86 -8.49
C SER A 40 -10.01 -6.02 -9.17
N PRO A 41 -10.35 -7.23 -9.63
CA PRO A 41 -11.66 -7.47 -10.23
C PRO A 41 -12.82 -7.10 -9.30
N GLY A 42 -13.85 -6.45 -9.85
CA GLY A 42 -15.07 -6.03 -9.16
C GLY A 42 -14.93 -4.84 -8.19
N THR A 43 -13.70 -4.43 -7.85
CA THR A 43 -13.45 -3.41 -6.81
C THR A 43 -12.42 -2.36 -7.21
N GLY A 44 -11.59 -2.66 -8.21
CA GLY A 44 -10.49 -1.83 -8.68
C GLY A 44 -10.98 -0.55 -9.34
N LEU A 45 -10.24 0.53 -9.13
CA LEU A 45 -10.60 1.85 -9.64
C LEU A 45 -10.74 1.89 -11.17
N TRP A 46 -9.92 1.14 -11.91
CA TRP A 46 -9.93 1.14 -13.38
C TRP A 46 -11.11 0.43 -14.02
N GLU A 47 -11.92 -0.28 -13.25
CA GLU A 47 -13.21 -0.77 -13.76
C GLU A 47 -14.28 0.34 -13.78
N LYS A 48 -14.05 1.44 -13.06
CA LYS A 48 -15.01 2.55 -12.91
C LYS A 48 -14.61 3.79 -13.72
N VAL A 49 -13.32 3.97 -13.97
CA VAL A 49 -12.77 5.14 -14.69
C VAL A 49 -11.64 4.71 -15.62
N ASP A 50 -11.46 5.43 -16.72
CA ASP A 50 -10.32 5.24 -17.61
C ASP A 50 -9.04 5.82 -16.98
N PRO A 51 -7.99 5.01 -16.71
CA PRO A 51 -6.73 5.51 -16.17
C PRO A 51 -6.06 6.57 -17.07
N TYR A 52 -6.25 6.55 -18.38
CA TYR A 52 -5.66 7.57 -19.27
C TYR A 52 -6.25 8.96 -19.02
N GLU A 53 -7.50 9.03 -18.55
CA GLU A 53 -8.16 10.30 -18.22
C GLU A 53 -7.74 10.90 -16.88
N PHE A 54 -7.09 10.14 -15.99
CA PHE A 54 -6.86 10.59 -14.62
C PHE A 54 -5.46 10.32 -14.07
N ALA A 55 -4.76 9.30 -14.55
CA ALA A 55 -3.47 8.84 -14.05
C ALA A 55 -2.33 9.13 -15.04
N SER A 56 -2.36 10.28 -15.72
CA SER A 56 -1.26 10.72 -16.60
C SER A 56 -0.96 12.21 -16.42
N ILE A 57 0.28 12.62 -16.68
CA ILE A 57 0.64 14.04 -16.68
C ILE A 57 -0.16 14.82 -17.73
N HIS A 58 -0.47 14.19 -18.87
CA HIS A 58 -1.25 14.81 -19.93
C HIS A 58 -2.68 15.10 -19.49
N SER A 59 -3.32 14.18 -18.77
CA SER A 59 -4.68 14.42 -18.26
C SER A 59 -4.71 15.45 -17.13
N TYR A 60 -3.68 15.47 -16.28
CA TYR A 60 -3.52 16.52 -15.27
C TYR A 60 -3.37 17.91 -15.90
N VAL A 61 -2.46 18.08 -16.86
CA VAL A 61 -2.21 19.38 -17.51
C VAL A 61 -3.36 19.79 -18.45
N GLY A 62 -3.99 18.82 -19.13
CA GLY A 62 -5.07 19.08 -20.07
C GLY A 62 -6.38 19.52 -19.41
N ASN A 63 -6.68 19.05 -18.20
CA ASN A 63 -7.80 19.53 -17.41
C ASN A 63 -7.53 19.41 -15.89
N PRO A 64 -6.82 20.38 -15.29
CA PRO A 64 -6.45 20.33 -13.89
C PRO A 64 -7.66 20.28 -12.94
N ALA A 65 -8.78 20.91 -13.31
CA ALA A 65 -9.99 20.94 -12.48
C ALA A 65 -10.62 19.54 -12.36
N LYS A 66 -10.80 18.84 -13.50
CA LYS A 66 -11.31 17.45 -13.53
C LYS A 66 -10.37 16.51 -12.76
N ASN A 67 -9.07 16.66 -12.94
CA ASN A 67 -8.09 15.82 -12.24
C ASN A 67 -8.11 16.08 -10.73
N LEU A 68 -8.18 17.35 -10.32
CA LEU A 68 -8.29 17.73 -8.91
C LEU A 68 -9.54 17.15 -8.26
N GLU A 69 -10.70 17.23 -8.92
CA GLU A 69 -11.95 16.64 -8.41
C GLU A 69 -11.79 15.13 -8.15
N PHE A 70 -11.21 14.40 -9.10
CA PHE A 70 -10.92 12.97 -8.95
C PHE A 70 -9.95 12.68 -7.80
N MET A 71 -8.85 13.45 -7.70
CA MET A 71 -7.88 13.31 -6.62
C MET A 71 -8.47 13.64 -5.25
N LEU A 72 -9.43 14.57 -5.17
CA LEU A 72 -10.15 14.89 -3.93
C LEU A 72 -11.04 13.74 -3.48
N GLU A 73 -11.71 13.04 -4.41
CA GLU A 73 -12.52 11.86 -4.07
C GLU A 73 -11.65 10.73 -3.48
N ILE A 74 -10.51 10.44 -4.11
CA ILE A 74 -9.53 9.50 -3.56
C ILE A 74 -8.99 9.99 -2.21
N GLY A 75 -8.66 11.29 -2.12
CA GLY A 75 -8.14 11.93 -0.92
C GLY A 75 -9.08 11.81 0.28
N LYS A 76 -10.39 11.92 0.08
CA LYS A 76 -11.40 11.71 1.14
C LYS A 76 -11.35 10.29 1.71
N ALA A 77 -11.15 9.28 0.88
CA ALA A 77 -11.00 7.89 1.32
C ALA A 77 -9.69 7.69 2.12
N ILE A 78 -8.57 8.18 1.58
CA ILE A 78 -7.25 8.13 2.23
C ILE A 78 -7.27 8.84 3.59
N PHE A 79 -7.94 9.99 3.68
CA PHE A 79 -8.01 10.78 4.90
C PHE A 79 -8.65 9.99 6.05
N LYS A 80 -9.73 9.26 5.77
CA LYS A 80 -10.47 8.44 6.75
C LYS A 80 -9.76 7.12 7.09
N ALA A 81 -8.92 6.62 6.17
CA ALA A 81 -8.26 5.34 6.31
C ALA A 81 -7.27 5.30 7.49
N ARG A 82 -7.21 4.13 8.14
CA ARG A 82 -6.33 3.83 9.27
C ARG A 82 -5.46 2.60 8.95
N PRO A 83 -4.25 2.50 9.54
CA PRO A 83 -3.39 1.33 9.34
C PRO A 83 -4.07 0.01 9.77
N ASN A 84 -4.06 -0.98 8.88
CA ASN A 84 -4.54 -2.34 9.14
C ASN A 84 -3.50 -3.22 9.87
N LYS A 85 -3.79 -4.52 10.00
CA LYS A 85 -2.91 -5.49 10.67
C LYS A 85 -1.57 -5.66 9.96
N GLY A 86 -1.54 -5.65 8.63
CA GLY A 86 -0.31 -5.74 7.83
C GLY A 86 0.64 -4.58 8.14
N HIS A 87 0.13 -3.34 8.17
CA HIS A 87 0.96 -2.16 8.47
C HIS A 87 1.59 -2.27 9.85
N LYS A 88 0.78 -2.64 10.85
CA LYS A 88 1.22 -2.83 12.24
C LYS A 88 2.23 -3.97 12.36
N ALA A 89 2.10 -5.03 11.57
CA ALA A 89 3.04 -6.14 11.54
C ALA A 89 4.43 -5.70 11.04
N LEU A 90 4.50 -4.92 9.96
CA LEU A 90 5.76 -4.35 9.47
C LEU A 90 6.39 -3.40 10.50
N THR A 91 5.59 -2.54 11.14
CA THR A 91 6.09 -1.69 12.24
C THR A 91 6.64 -2.54 13.39
N LYS A 92 5.97 -3.64 13.75
CA LYS A 92 6.44 -4.56 14.81
C LYS A 92 7.76 -5.22 14.41
N LEU A 93 7.89 -5.72 13.18
CA LEU A 93 9.15 -6.30 12.68
C LEU A 93 10.30 -5.29 12.69
N GLN A 94 10.01 -4.02 12.38
CA GLN A 94 11.00 -2.96 12.48
C GLN A 94 11.43 -2.69 13.92
N ARG A 95 10.49 -2.67 14.87
CA ARG A 95 10.80 -2.52 16.30
C ARG A 95 11.62 -3.67 16.86
N LEU A 96 11.45 -4.87 16.30
CA LEU A 96 12.28 -6.04 16.61
C LEU A 96 13.65 -6.02 15.90
N GLY A 97 13.98 -4.97 15.15
CA GLY A 97 15.26 -4.82 14.47
C GLY A 97 15.40 -5.64 13.18
N LYS A 98 14.35 -6.36 12.75
CA LYS A 98 14.36 -7.24 11.58
C LYS A 98 14.15 -6.49 10.27
N LEU A 99 13.21 -5.54 10.24
CA LEU A 99 12.90 -4.74 9.06
C LEU A 99 13.70 -3.42 9.06
N LYS A 100 14.47 -3.18 8.00
CA LYS A 100 15.29 -1.96 7.83
C LYS A 100 14.51 -0.80 7.22
N GLY A 101 13.52 -1.08 6.38
CA GLY A 101 12.73 -0.05 5.74
C GLY A 101 11.62 -0.62 4.87
N VAL A 102 10.81 0.28 4.34
CA VAL A 102 9.73 -0.04 3.40
C VAL A 102 9.91 0.80 2.15
N LEU A 103 9.93 0.14 1.00
CA LEU A 103 9.78 0.79 -0.30
C LEU A 103 8.29 0.70 -0.67
N THR A 104 7.62 1.82 -0.89
CA THR A 104 6.18 1.82 -1.17
C THR A 104 5.85 2.57 -2.44
N GLN A 105 4.94 1.99 -3.22
CA GLN A 105 4.30 2.67 -4.35
C GLN A 105 3.07 3.47 -3.90
N ASN A 106 2.68 3.37 -2.63
CA ASN A 106 1.45 3.96 -2.13
C ASN A 106 1.64 5.42 -1.75
N ILE A 107 0.62 6.22 -2.06
CA ILE A 107 0.56 7.65 -1.75
C ILE A 107 -0.36 7.96 -0.55
N ASP A 108 -0.81 6.93 0.17
CA ASP A 108 -1.83 7.05 1.23
C ASP A 108 -1.26 7.38 2.64
N GLY A 109 0.05 7.28 2.81
CA GLY A 109 0.74 7.56 4.07
C GLY A 109 0.42 6.58 5.22
N LEU A 110 -0.19 5.42 4.97
CA LEU A 110 -0.60 4.50 6.03
C LEU A 110 0.59 3.89 6.79
N HIS A 111 1.74 3.67 6.14
CA HIS A 111 2.98 3.26 6.82
C HIS A 111 3.47 4.32 7.83
N LEU A 112 3.41 5.60 7.46
CA LEU A 112 3.76 6.71 8.36
C LEU A 112 2.78 6.80 9.54
N LYS A 113 1.47 6.67 9.26
CA LYS A 113 0.43 6.62 10.30
C LYS A 113 0.65 5.43 11.26
N ALA A 114 1.14 4.29 10.76
CA ALA A 114 1.49 3.12 11.56
C ALA A 114 2.76 3.30 12.41
N LYS A 115 3.51 4.39 12.20
CA LYS A 115 4.82 4.69 12.81
C LYS A 115 5.96 3.79 12.31
N THR A 116 5.83 3.27 11.10
CA THR A 116 6.98 2.71 10.37
C THR A 116 7.94 3.84 10.01
N LYS A 117 9.24 3.60 10.15
CA LYS A 117 10.34 4.51 9.81
C LYS A 117 11.06 4.03 8.56
N ASN A 118 11.92 4.88 7.99
CA ASN A 118 12.71 4.59 6.79
C ASN A 118 11.82 4.08 5.64
N ILE A 119 10.91 4.96 5.22
CA ILE A 119 9.97 4.72 4.11
C ILE A 119 10.47 5.52 2.92
N VAL A 120 10.51 4.87 1.76
CA VAL A 120 10.77 5.48 0.45
C VAL A 120 9.52 5.35 -0.40
#